data_AF-A0A7C6XML5-F1
#
_entry.id   AF-A0A7C6XML5-F1
#
_cell.length_a   1.000
_cell.length_b   1.000
_cell.length_c   1.000
_cell.angle_alpha   90.00
_cell.angle_beta   90.00
_cell.angle_gamma   90.00
#
_symmetry.space_group_name_H-M   'P 1'
#
loop_
_entity.id
_entity.type
_entity.pdbx_description
1 polymer ?
#
loop_
_entity_poly.entity_id
_entity_poly.type
_entity_poly.pdbx_seq_one_letter_code
_entity_poly.pdbx_strand_id
1 'polypeptide(L)'
;MTQPTLILVHGAFATSFSFAPLQAELAFHGVRSAAVDLPGHGFAATFPLGYQAPQDLARFTSEPGSIRGVTVDDNVRALTEAAARAKEHG
;
A
#
# COMPACT_ATOMS: atom_id res chain seq x y z
N MET A 1 -2.99 9.72 28.74
CA MET A 1 -1.94 9.58 27.71
C MET A 1 -2.65 9.41 26.38
N THR A 2 -2.23 10.11 25.31
CA THR A 2 -2.77 9.89 23.96
C THR A 2 -2.29 8.54 23.44
N GLN A 3 -3.23 7.66 23.07
CA GLN A 3 -2.89 6.34 22.53
C GLN A 3 -2.38 6.51 21.08
N PRO A 4 -1.21 5.98 20.70
CA PRO A 4 -0.68 6.16 19.36
C PRO A 4 -1.55 5.45 18.32
N THR A 5 -1.57 5.97 17.08
CA THR A 5 -2.11 5.24 15.93
C THR A 5 -1.06 4.25 15.41
N LEU A 6 -1.45 2.98 15.26
CA LEU A 6 -0.60 1.95 14.67
C LEU A 6 -0.64 2.04 13.14
N ILE A 7 0.50 2.32 12.51
CA ILE A 7 0.64 2.19 11.05
C ILE A 7 0.98 0.74 10.71
N LEU A 8 0.15 0.11 9.89
CA LEU A 8 0.33 -1.28 9.46
C LEU A 8 0.89 -1.29 8.04
N VAL A 9 2.10 -1.81 7.89
CA VAL A 9 2.83 -1.87 6.61
C VAL A 9 2.85 -3.32 6.14
N HIS A 10 2.40 -3.56 4.92
CA HIS A 10 2.31 -4.90 4.36
C HIS A 10 3.70 -5.46 3.99
N GLY A 11 3.81 -6.78 3.90
CA GLY A 11 4.99 -7.47 3.38
C GLY A 11 5.06 -7.46 1.85
N ALA A 12 6.08 -8.13 1.30
CA ALA A 12 6.19 -8.31 -0.14
C ALA A 12 4.96 -9.05 -0.71
N PHE A 13 4.55 -8.69 -1.94
CA PHE A 13 3.43 -9.31 -2.67
C PHE A 13 2.07 -9.22 -1.95
N ALA A 14 1.89 -8.24 -1.07
CA ALA A 14 0.67 -8.02 -0.30
C ALA A 14 0.14 -6.59 -0.48
N THR A 15 -1.00 -6.30 0.14
CA THR A 15 -1.61 -4.97 0.18
C THR A 15 -2.12 -4.67 1.59
N SER A 16 -2.50 -3.43 1.84
CA SER A 16 -3.16 -2.98 3.06
C SER A 16 -4.40 -3.81 3.42
N PHE A 17 -5.10 -4.35 2.43
CA PHE A 17 -6.32 -5.16 2.61
C PHE A 17 -6.08 -6.43 3.45
N SER A 18 -4.87 -6.97 3.43
CA SER A 18 -4.51 -8.15 4.24
C SER A 18 -4.65 -7.89 5.75
N PHE A 19 -4.65 -6.63 6.18
CA PHE A 19 -4.84 -6.26 7.59
C PHE A 19 -6.30 -6.10 8.00
N ALA A 20 -7.29 -6.25 7.12
CA ALA A 20 -8.69 -6.01 7.48
C ALA A 20 -9.16 -6.80 8.73
N PRO A 21 -8.84 -8.11 8.90
CA PRO A 21 -9.18 -8.83 10.13
C PRO A 21 -8.46 -8.27 11.36
N LEU A 22 -7.18 -7.90 11.24
CA LEU A 22 -6.41 -7.32 12.34
C LEU A 22 -6.98 -5.95 12.74
N GLN A 23 -7.32 -5.10 11.77
CA GLN A 23 -7.91 -3.79 12.05
C GLN A 23 -9.28 -3.90 12.73
N ALA A 24 -10.06 -4.94 12.44
CA ALA A 24 -11.31 -5.21 13.15
C ALA A 24 -11.07 -5.54 14.64
N GLU A 25 -10.12 -6.43 14.94
CA GLU A 25 -9.73 -6.75 16.32
C GLU A 25 -9.18 -5.52 17.05
N LEU A 26 -8.29 -4.76 16.41
CA LEU A 26 -7.77 -3.51 16.97
C LEU A 26 -8.91 -2.53 17.29
N ALA A 27 -9.91 -2.41 16.42
CA ALA A 27 -11.08 -1.57 16.67
C ALA A 27 -11.92 -2.04 17.86
N PHE A 28 -12.15 -3.36 18.01
CA PHE A 28 -12.84 -3.90 19.20
C PHE A 28 -12.10 -3.63 20.51
N HIS A 29 -10.76 -3.51 20.45
CA HIS A 29 -9.91 -3.15 21.58
C HIS A 29 -9.66 -1.64 21.73
N GLY A 30 -10.33 -0.79 20.94
CA GLY A 30 -10.17 0.66 20.99
C GLY A 30 -8.80 1.16 20.51
N VAL A 31 -8.06 0.32 19.77
CA VAL A 31 -6.75 0.65 19.22
C VAL A 31 -6.91 1.27 17.83
N ARG A 32 -6.46 2.52 17.70
CA ARG A 32 -6.43 3.20 16.41
C ARG A 32 -5.37 2.60 15.51
N SER A 33 -5.72 2.33 14.26
CA SER A 33 -4.81 1.79 13.27
C SER A 33 -5.11 2.33 11.87
N ALA A 34 -4.07 2.39 11.05
CA ALA A 34 -4.16 2.71 9.64
C ALA A 34 -3.28 1.74 8.84
N ALA A 35 -3.88 0.88 8.04
CA ALA A 35 -3.17 0.11 7.03
C ALA A 35 -2.90 0.98 5.80
N VAL A 36 -1.67 0.92 5.28
CA VAL A 36 -1.23 1.73 4.14
C VAL A 36 -0.61 0.84 3.06
N ASP A 37 -0.77 1.26 1.81
CA ASP A 37 -0.12 0.62 0.67
C ASP A 37 1.20 1.34 0.34
N LEU A 38 2.25 0.56 0.12
CA LEU A 38 3.50 1.08 -0.43
C LEU A 38 3.30 1.39 -1.93
N PRO A 39 4.10 2.31 -2.51
CA PRO A 39 4.07 2.58 -3.95
C PRO A 39 4.03 1.31 -4.81
N GLY A 40 3.12 1.27 -5.78
CA GLY A 40 2.89 0.11 -6.64
C GLY A 40 2.04 -1.02 -6.06
N HIS A 41 1.52 -0.88 -4.83
CA HIS A 41 0.67 -1.87 -4.17
C HIS A 41 -0.75 -1.34 -3.94
N GLY A 42 -1.65 -2.22 -3.48
CA GLY A 42 -3.06 -1.88 -3.25
C GLY A 42 -3.74 -1.41 -4.53
N PHE A 43 -4.38 -0.25 -4.47
CA PHE A 43 -5.04 0.34 -5.64
C PHE A 43 -4.06 0.76 -6.75
N ALA A 44 -2.77 0.90 -6.46
CA ALA A 44 -1.73 1.20 -7.46
C ALA A 44 -1.14 -0.07 -8.09
N ALA A 45 -1.52 -1.27 -7.63
CA ALA A 45 -1.09 -2.54 -8.22
C ALA A 45 -1.81 -2.76 -9.56
N THR A 46 -1.30 -2.13 -10.61
CA THR A 46 -1.86 -2.21 -11.97
C THR A 46 -1.03 -3.10 -12.88
N PHE A 47 -1.71 -3.68 -13.87
CA PHE A 47 -1.07 -4.38 -14.98
C PHE A 47 -0.95 -3.45 -16.19
N PRO A 48 0.10 -3.60 -17.03
CA PRO A 48 0.20 -2.89 -18.30
C PRO A 48 -1.03 -3.16 -19.18
N LEU A 49 -1.39 -2.23 -20.06
CA LEU A 49 -2.58 -2.37 -20.91
C LEU A 49 -2.47 -3.59 -21.82
N GLY A 50 -1.27 -3.95 -22.27
CA GLY A 50 -1.04 -5.15 -23.08
C GLY A 50 -1.44 -6.46 -22.38
N TYR A 51 -1.56 -6.49 -21.05
CA TYR A 51 -2.01 -7.66 -20.28
C TYR A 51 -3.53 -7.88 -20.33
N GLN A 52 -4.32 -6.84 -20.64
CA GLN A 52 -5.78 -6.89 -20.64
C GLN A 52 -6.35 -7.61 -21.86
N ALA A 53 -7.64 -7.99 -21.83
CA ALA A 53 -8.30 -8.65 -22.95
C ALA A 53 -8.93 -7.65 -23.95
N PRO A 54 -8.83 -7.87 -25.28
CA PRO A 54 -7.98 -8.87 -25.92
C PRO A 54 -6.48 -8.54 -25.76
N GLN A 55 -5.66 -9.58 -25.54
CA GLN A 55 -4.27 -9.41 -25.16
C GLN A 55 -3.39 -8.92 -26.32
N ASP A 56 -2.64 -7.85 -26.09
CA ASP A 56 -1.61 -7.33 -27.01
C ASP A 56 -0.24 -7.80 -26.52
N LEU A 57 0.26 -8.89 -27.12
CA LEU A 57 1.52 -9.52 -26.73
C LEU A 57 2.75 -8.65 -27.02
N ALA A 58 2.74 -7.86 -28.08
CA ALA A 58 3.86 -6.99 -28.42
C ALA A 58 4.00 -5.88 -27.39
N ARG A 59 2.87 -5.31 -26.98
CA ARG A 59 2.80 -4.33 -25.91
C ARG A 59 3.13 -4.93 -24.55
N PHE A 60 2.57 -6.09 -24.22
CA PHE A 60 2.81 -6.75 -22.93
C PHE A 60 4.29 -7.08 -22.68
N THR A 61 5.01 -7.49 -23.72
CA THR A 61 6.44 -7.85 -23.61
C THR A 61 7.39 -6.66 -23.52
N SER A 62 6.94 -5.45 -23.88
CA SER A 62 7.79 -4.25 -23.94
C SER A 62 7.41 -3.17 -22.93
N GLU A 63 6.16 -3.14 -22.45
CA GLU A 63 5.72 -2.14 -21.47
C GLU A 63 6.36 -2.38 -20.09
N PRO A 64 6.84 -1.31 -19.44
CA PRO A 64 7.35 -1.43 -18.09
C PRO A 64 6.21 -1.76 -17.11
N GLY A 65 6.51 -2.57 -16.09
CA GLY A 65 5.61 -2.73 -14.94
C GLY A 65 5.43 -1.41 -14.18
N SER A 66 4.28 -1.26 -13.54
CA SER A 66 3.91 -0.07 -12.74
C SER A 66 4.89 0.23 -11.61
N ILE A 67 5.62 -0.78 -11.13
CA ILE A 67 6.65 -0.62 -10.08
C ILE A 67 8.04 -0.25 -10.62
N ARG A 68 8.21 -0.14 -11.95
CA ARG A 68 9.52 0.14 -12.54
C ARG A 68 10.03 1.49 -12.05
N GLY A 69 11.18 1.48 -11.38
CA GLY A 69 11.82 2.68 -10.86
C GLY A 69 11.34 3.10 -9.48
N VAL A 70 10.40 2.38 -8.86
CA VAL A 70 10.07 2.55 -7.44
C VAL A 70 11.27 2.13 -6.61
N THR A 71 11.69 3.00 -5.70
CA THR A 71 12.85 2.81 -4.83
C THR A 71 12.45 2.63 -3.37
N VAL A 72 13.42 2.24 -2.54
CA VAL A 72 13.24 2.21 -1.08
C VAL A 72 12.97 3.63 -0.53
N ASP A 73 13.57 4.67 -1.11
CA ASP A 73 13.35 6.05 -0.69
C ASP A 73 11.90 6.50 -0.93
N ASP A 74 11.27 6.02 -1.99
CA ASP A 74 9.84 6.27 -2.25
C ASP A 74 8.95 5.62 -1.18
N ASN A 75 9.33 4.42 -0.72
CA ASN A 75 8.64 3.76 0.40
C ASN A 75 8.81 4.55 1.70
N VAL A 76 10.04 5.00 2.02
CA VAL A 76 10.32 5.80 3.21
C VAL A 76 9.52 7.11 3.20
N ARG A 77 9.45 7.79 2.04
CA ARG A 77 8.66 9.00 1.86
C ARG A 77 7.19 8.76 2.13
N ALA A 78 6.60 7.76 1.49
CA ALA A 78 5.18 7.40 1.66
C ALA A 78 4.85 7.07 3.13
N LEU A 79 5.72 6.32 3.82
CA LEU A 79 5.53 5.99 5.23
C LEU A 79 5.67 7.20 6.15
N THR A 80 6.61 8.11 5.85
CA THR A 80 6.81 9.34 6.63
C THR A 80 5.58 10.26 6.50
N GLU A 81 5.02 10.39 5.31
CA GLU A 81 3.79 11.15 5.06
C GLU A 81 2.58 10.52 5.80
N ALA A 82 2.45 9.19 5.76
CA ALA A 82 1.41 8.49 6.52
C ALA A 82 1.55 8.70 8.03
N ALA A 83 2.77 8.62 8.57
CA ALA A 83 3.04 8.86 9.99
C ALA A 83 2.75 10.31 10.41
N ALA A 84 3.08 11.28 9.57
CA ALA A 84 2.76 12.69 9.80
C ALA A 84 1.24 12.90 9.87
N ARG A 85 0.48 12.36 8.90
CA ARG A 85 -0.99 12.39 8.91
C ARG A 85 -1.59 11.70 10.14
N ALA A 86 -1.04 10.55 10.54
CA ALA A 86 -1.50 9.87 11.74
C ALA A 86 -1.33 10.75 12.97
N LYS A 87 -0.15 11.36 13.13
CA LYS A 87 0.15 12.29 14.23
C LYS A 87 -0.79 13.50 14.26
N GLU A 88 -1.15 14.05 13.11
CA GLU A 88 -2.10 15.18 13.00
C GLU A 88 -3.52 14.80 13.46
N HIS A 89 -3.93 13.55 13.26
CA HIS A 89 -5.25 13.03 13.64
C HIS A 89 -5.22 12.18 14.93
N GLY A 90 -4.06 12.15 15.59
CA GLY A 90 -3.73 11.44 16.82
C GLY A 90 -3.02 10.11 16.57
#